data_AF-A0A3S3N9N6-F1
#
_entry.id   AF-A0A3S3N9N6-F1
#
_cell.length_a   1.000
_cell.length_b   1.000
_cell.length_c   1.000
_cell.angle_alpha   90.00
_cell.angle_beta   90.00
_cell.angle_gamma   90.00
#
_symmetry.space_group_name_H-M   'P 1'
#
loop_
_entity.id
_entity.type
_entity.pdbx_description
1 polymer ?
#
loop_
_entity_poly.entity_id
_entity_poly.type
_entity_poly.pdbx_seq_one_letter_code
_entity_poly.pdbx_strand_id
1 'polypeptide(L)'
;MELHGDYEKAAIVKHKVYSDKLFGQNFGQRYSRHTIRKRTEAEAEAEVTMRKLKFHEKKLLKKVNFLEWKKEHGHREALVTRRYHVTARDDYKKYSGICRMVQKLVSVLKQIDSRDPFRIEMTDMLLEKLYNMGVIPTRKSLALCERLSVSAFCRRRLSTVLVKLKFAEHLKEAVTYIEQGHIRVGPETVTDPAFLVTRNMEDFVTWVDSSKIKRKVLEYNERLDDYDAMN
;
A
#
# COMPACT_ATOMS: atom_id res chain seq x y z
N MET A 1 29.14 21.18 38.25
CA MET A 1 28.03 21.48 37.33
C MET A 1 28.55 21.40 35.88
N GLU A 2 29.18 20.28 35.49
CA GLU A 2 29.83 20.17 34.15
C GLU A 2 29.57 18.83 33.44
N LEU A 3 28.96 17.85 34.10
CA LEU A 3 28.71 16.53 33.48
C LEU A 3 27.52 16.49 32.51
N HIS A 4 26.77 17.58 32.32
CA HIS A 4 25.61 17.62 31.43
C HIS A 4 25.95 17.90 29.95
N GLY A 5 27.06 18.62 29.68
CA GLY A 5 27.45 19.03 28.32
C GLY A 5 28.08 17.94 27.47
N ASP A 6 28.70 16.93 28.09
CA ASP A 6 29.37 15.84 27.37
C ASP A 6 28.38 14.81 26.80
N TYR A 7 27.22 14.63 27.43
CA TYR A 7 26.17 13.74 26.93
C TYR A 7 25.48 14.28 25.67
N GLU A 8 25.27 15.60 25.57
CA GLU A 8 24.69 16.22 24.37
C GLU A 8 25.63 16.11 23.17
N LYS A 9 26.93 16.38 23.36
CA LYS A 9 27.94 16.24 22.29
C LYS A 9 28.08 14.79 21.84
N ALA A 10 28.07 13.83 22.77
CA ALA A 10 28.11 12.40 22.44
C ALA A 10 26.84 11.92 21.70
N ALA A 11 25.67 12.50 22.00
CA ALA A 11 24.41 12.19 21.31
C ALA A 11 24.41 12.73 19.87
N ILE A 12 24.86 13.97 19.66
CA ILE A 12 24.95 14.60 18.32
C ILE A 12 25.92 13.83 17.42
N VAL A 13 27.08 13.41 17.95
CA VAL A 13 28.08 12.64 17.19
C VAL A 13 27.55 11.24 16.83
N LYS A 14 26.87 10.55 17.75
CA LYS A 14 26.22 9.26 17.43
C LYS A 14 25.10 9.40 16.40
N HIS A 15 24.35 10.50 16.45
CA HIS A 15 23.27 10.78 15.49
C HIS A 15 23.79 10.98 14.06
N LYS A 16 24.96 11.64 13.91
CA LYS A 16 25.61 11.86 12.61
C LYS A 16 26.17 10.56 12.02
N VAL A 17 26.78 9.72 12.85
CA VAL A 17 27.38 8.44 12.41
C VAL A 17 26.31 7.40 12.03
N TYR A 18 25.13 7.42 12.66
CA TYR A 18 24.03 6.49 12.34
C TYR A 18 23.28 6.90 11.07
N SER A 19 23.14 8.22 10.83
CA SER A 19 22.63 8.81 9.58
C SER A 19 23.42 8.32 8.36
N ASP A 20 24.75 8.35 8.45
CA ASP A 20 25.62 8.06 7.30
C ASP A 20 25.70 6.55 6.99
N LYS A 21 25.56 5.67 7.99
CA LYS A 21 25.56 4.21 7.79
C LYS A 21 24.30 3.69 7.09
N LEU A 22 23.16 4.36 7.23
CA LEU A 22 21.90 3.98 6.55
C LEU A 22 21.85 4.44 5.09
N PHE A 23 22.77 5.31 4.67
CA PHE A 23 22.85 5.82 3.29
C PHE A 23 23.58 4.86 2.32
N GLY A 24 24.37 3.91 2.84
CA GLY A 24 25.30 3.10 2.04
C GLY A 24 24.76 1.79 1.46
N GLN A 25 23.55 1.35 1.82
CA GLN A 25 22.98 0.09 1.32
C GLN A 25 21.48 0.25 1.15
N ASN A 26 21.03 0.65 -0.05
CA ASN A 26 19.75 0.29 -0.68
C ASN A 26 19.54 1.22 -1.89
N PHE A 27 19.87 0.71 -3.07
CA PHE A 27 19.45 1.31 -4.33
C PHE A 27 17.92 1.40 -4.40
N GLY A 28 17.38 2.58 -4.72
CA GLY A 28 16.10 2.67 -5.43
C GLY A 28 14.87 3.21 -4.70
N GLN A 29 14.99 4.12 -3.71
CA GLN A 29 13.89 5.02 -3.34
C GLN A 29 14.45 6.25 -2.61
N ARG A 30 14.54 7.40 -3.30
CA ARG A 30 14.91 8.68 -2.66
C ARG A 30 13.75 9.15 -1.79
N TYR A 31 13.71 8.71 -0.54
CA TYR A 31 12.86 9.35 0.46
C TYR A 31 13.42 10.75 0.74
N SER A 32 12.60 11.80 0.57
CA SER A 32 12.99 13.17 0.90
C SER A 32 13.48 13.25 2.35
N ARG A 33 14.55 14.03 2.61
CA ARG A 33 15.11 14.27 3.96
C ARG A 33 14.03 14.60 4.99
N HIS A 34 12.97 15.27 4.55
CA HIS A 34 11.82 15.64 5.38
C HIS A 34 10.98 14.44 5.82
N THR A 35 10.83 13.41 4.96
CA THR A 35 10.09 12.18 5.27
C THR A 35 10.86 11.22 6.19
N ILE A 36 12.19 11.18 6.06
CA ILE A 36 13.06 10.44 6.98
C ILE A 36 13.06 11.11 8.35
N ARG A 37 13.19 12.44 8.38
CA ARG A 37 13.18 13.24 9.61
C ARG A 37 11.86 13.17 10.37
N LYS A 38 10.71 13.22 9.69
CA LYS A 38 9.39 13.01 10.33
C LYS A 38 9.19 11.59 10.88
N ARG A 39 9.88 10.59 10.31
CA ARG A 39 9.81 9.20 10.79
C ARG A 39 10.69 9.01 12.02
N THR A 40 11.88 9.61 12.04
CA THR A 40 12.74 9.65 13.24
C THR A 40 12.17 10.52 14.34
N GLU A 41 11.49 11.63 14.01
CA GLU A 41 10.78 12.49 14.97
C GLU A 41 9.57 11.76 15.57
N ALA A 42 8.78 11.02 14.78
CA ALA A 42 7.67 10.22 15.30
C ALA A 42 8.14 8.98 16.10
N GLU A 43 9.25 8.34 15.72
CA GLU A 43 9.88 7.27 16.50
C GLU A 43 10.50 7.82 17.80
N ALA A 44 11.05 9.04 17.77
CA ALA A 44 11.52 9.75 18.96
C ALA A 44 10.37 10.22 19.86
N GLU A 45 9.27 10.73 19.32
CA GLU A 45 8.06 11.12 20.06
C GLU A 45 7.36 9.91 20.71
N ALA A 46 7.42 8.73 20.08
CA ALA A 46 6.98 7.49 20.71
C ALA A 46 7.90 7.09 21.88
N GLU A 47 9.21 7.32 21.76
CA GLU A 47 10.19 7.18 22.85
C GLU A 47 10.00 8.24 23.96
N VAL A 48 9.32 9.36 23.68
CA VAL A 48 8.99 10.42 24.65
C VAL A 48 7.85 10.01 25.60
N THR A 49 6.98 9.06 25.24
CA THR A 49 5.84 8.66 26.09
C THR A 49 6.21 7.74 27.27
N MET A 50 7.38 7.11 27.26
CA MET A 50 7.85 6.26 28.36
C MET A 50 9.36 6.41 28.54
N ARG A 51 9.79 6.72 29.76
CA ARG A 51 11.23 6.80 30.06
C ARG A 51 11.94 5.51 29.68
N LYS A 52 13.15 5.63 29.14
CA LYS A 52 14.00 4.47 28.87
C LYS A 52 14.26 3.68 30.16
N LEU A 53 13.85 2.42 30.18
CA LEU A 53 14.04 1.53 31.32
C LEU A 53 15.52 1.27 31.59
N LYS A 54 15.90 1.28 32.87
CA LYS A 54 17.23 0.88 33.33
C LYS A 54 17.44 -0.62 33.11
N PHE A 55 18.69 -1.07 33.14
CA PHE A 55 19.05 -2.46 32.85
C PHE A 55 18.29 -3.48 33.74
N HIS A 56 18.19 -3.23 35.04
CA HIS A 56 17.48 -4.10 35.97
C HIS A 56 15.97 -4.12 35.72
N GLU A 57 15.37 -2.96 35.42
CA GLU A 57 13.96 -2.82 35.06
C GLU A 57 13.64 -3.60 33.78
N LYS A 58 14.48 -3.46 32.74
CA LYS A 58 14.34 -4.22 31.49
C LYS A 58 14.51 -5.73 31.68
N LYS A 59 15.37 -6.16 32.63
CA LYS A 59 15.56 -7.57 32.96
C LYS A 59 14.31 -8.17 33.62
N LEU A 60 13.58 -7.40 34.43
CA LEU A 60 12.30 -7.81 35.03
C LEU A 60 11.15 -7.72 34.01
N LEU A 61 11.09 -6.62 33.24
CA LEU A 61 9.98 -6.28 32.36
C LEU A 61 10.23 -6.69 30.89
N LYS A 62 10.80 -7.87 30.65
CA LYS A 62 11.17 -8.34 29.30
C LYS A 62 9.99 -8.49 28.34
N LYS A 63 8.79 -8.76 28.88
CA LYS A 63 7.56 -9.01 28.10
C LYS A 63 6.67 -7.78 27.98
N VAL A 64 7.02 -6.69 28.66
CA VAL A 64 6.18 -5.49 28.71
C VAL A 64 6.56 -4.60 27.54
N ASN A 65 5.62 -4.46 26.60
CA ASN A 65 5.67 -3.49 25.53
C ASN A 65 4.26 -2.93 25.35
N PHE A 66 4.10 -1.61 25.50
CA PHE A 66 2.79 -0.95 25.36
C PHE A 66 2.39 -0.72 23.90
N LEU A 67 3.36 -0.67 22.99
CA LEU A 67 3.13 -0.36 21.57
C LEU A 67 2.91 -1.63 20.76
N GLU A 68 3.68 -2.69 21.00
CA GLU A 68 3.61 -3.92 20.22
C GLU A 68 3.06 -5.08 21.04
N TRP A 69 1.88 -5.55 20.66
CA TRP A 69 1.24 -6.71 21.27
C TRP A 69 1.35 -7.92 20.36
N LYS A 70 1.65 -9.10 20.92
CA LYS A 70 1.81 -10.36 20.15
C LYS A 70 0.58 -10.71 19.30
N LYS A 71 -0.62 -10.35 19.76
CA LYS A 71 -1.88 -10.61 19.07
C LYS A 71 -2.01 -9.83 17.75
N GLU A 72 -1.36 -8.68 17.64
CA GLU A 72 -1.44 -7.85 16.43
C GLU A 72 -0.55 -8.39 15.30
N HIS A 73 0.30 -9.38 15.58
CA HIS A 73 1.30 -9.91 14.64
C HIS A 73 2.14 -8.78 14.01
N GLY A 74 2.54 -7.83 14.86
CA GLY A 74 3.27 -6.60 14.49
C GLY A 74 2.36 -5.52 13.90
N HIS A 75 2.95 -4.55 13.21
CA HIS A 75 2.22 -3.40 12.63
C HIS A 75 1.95 -3.53 11.13
N ARG A 76 1.82 -4.76 10.61
CA ARG A 76 1.68 -5.00 9.17
C ARG A 76 0.43 -4.34 8.58
N GLU A 77 -0.69 -4.39 9.31
CA GLU A 77 -1.93 -3.71 8.93
C GLU A 77 -1.70 -2.20 8.76
N ALA A 78 -1.20 -1.54 9.81
CA ALA A 78 -0.92 -0.10 9.77
C ALA A 78 0.06 0.28 8.66
N LEU A 79 1.10 -0.53 8.41
CA LEU A 79 2.06 -0.31 7.32
C LEU A 79 1.41 -0.38 5.94
N VAL A 80 0.54 -1.37 5.70
CA VAL A 80 -0.16 -1.54 4.42
C VAL A 80 -1.20 -0.43 4.22
N THR A 81 -2.00 -0.13 5.25
CA THR A 81 -3.00 0.94 5.25
C THR A 81 -2.35 2.29 4.94
N ARG A 82 -1.23 2.61 5.60
CA ARG A 82 -0.48 3.85 5.36
C ARG A 82 0.13 3.89 3.96
N ARG A 83 0.69 2.77 3.49
CA ARG A 83 1.35 2.69 2.17
C ARG A 83 0.39 2.95 1.03
N TYR A 84 -0.82 2.37 1.07
CA TYR A 84 -1.79 2.45 -0.01
C TYR A 84 -2.90 3.47 0.24
N HIS A 85 -2.78 4.28 1.30
CA HIS A 85 -3.79 5.25 1.72
C HIS A 85 -5.21 4.62 1.79
N VAL A 86 -5.32 3.50 2.50
CA VAL A 86 -6.60 2.84 2.72
C VAL A 86 -7.38 3.64 3.76
N THR A 87 -8.48 4.25 3.36
CA THR A 87 -9.30 5.15 4.20
C THR A 87 -10.16 4.37 5.18
N ALA A 88 -10.85 3.33 4.72
CA ALA A 88 -11.72 2.52 5.57
C ALA A 88 -10.92 1.55 6.44
N ARG A 89 -11.21 1.57 7.75
CA ARG A 89 -10.52 0.74 8.75
C ARG A 89 -10.67 -0.76 8.51
N ASP A 90 -11.84 -1.19 8.03
CA ASP A 90 -12.15 -2.62 7.88
C ASP A 90 -11.74 -3.23 6.53
N ASP A 91 -11.35 -2.41 5.55
CA ASP A 91 -10.94 -2.89 4.22
C ASP A 91 -9.79 -3.90 4.31
N TYR A 92 -8.79 -3.61 5.14
CA TYR A 92 -7.66 -4.51 5.32
C TYR A 92 -8.11 -5.88 5.84
N LYS A 93 -9.04 -5.91 6.79
CA LYS A 93 -9.58 -7.16 7.35
C LYS A 93 -10.40 -7.93 6.32
N LYS A 94 -11.23 -7.25 5.53
CA LYS A 94 -12.01 -7.84 4.44
C LYS A 94 -11.08 -8.49 3.40
N TYR A 95 -10.07 -7.78 2.92
CA TYR A 95 -9.09 -8.34 1.98
C TYR A 95 -8.27 -9.47 2.58
N SER A 96 -7.90 -9.38 3.87
CA SER A 96 -7.23 -10.47 4.59
C SER A 96 -8.09 -11.73 4.66
N GLY A 97 -9.40 -11.58 4.92
CA GLY A 97 -10.37 -12.67 4.87
C GLY A 97 -10.42 -13.34 3.51
N ILE A 98 -10.49 -12.56 2.42
CA ILE A 98 -10.49 -13.08 1.04
C ILE A 98 -9.19 -13.85 0.74
N CYS A 99 -8.02 -13.30 1.10
CA CYS A 99 -6.74 -13.99 0.94
C CYS A 99 -6.74 -15.35 1.65
N ARG A 100 -7.24 -15.41 2.89
CA ARG A 100 -7.32 -16.66 3.66
C ARG A 100 -8.27 -17.67 3.03
N MET A 101 -9.40 -17.22 2.49
CA MET A 101 -10.34 -18.11 1.77
C MET A 101 -9.67 -18.71 0.52
N VAL A 102 -8.95 -17.90 -0.25
CA VAL A 102 -8.20 -18.37 -1.42
C VAL A 102 -7.10 -19.36 -1.01
N GLN A 103 -6.34 -19.06 0.04
CA GLN A 103 -5.30 -19.95 0.56
C GLN A 103 -5.88 -21.28 1.06
N LYS A 104 -7.03 -21.24 1.74
CA LYS A 104 -7.74 -22.45 2.20
C LYS A 104 -8.15 -23.31 1.00
N LEU A 105 -8.72 -22.70 -0.04
CA LEU A 105 -9.09 -23.40 -1.27
C LEU A 105 -7.87 -24.04 -1.94
N VAL A 106 -6.77 -23.30 -2.06
CA VAL A 106 -5.51 -23.82 -2.60
C VAL A 106 -4.98 -25.00 -1.78
N SER A 107 -5.06 -24.94 -0.44
CA SER A 107 -4.64 -26.03 0.43
C SER A 107 -5.47 -27.29 0.21
N VAL A 108 -6.79 -27.15 0.00
CA VAL A 108 -7.68 -28.27 -0.31
C VAL A 108 -7.35 -28.85 -1.69
N LEU A 109 -7.17 -28.01 -2.71
CA LEU A 109 -6.80 -28.45 -4.07
C LEU A 109 -5.45 -29.18 -4.12
N LYS A 110 -4.50 -28.82 -3.22
CA LYS A 110 -3.21 -29.52 -3.11
C LYS A 110 -3.33 -30.93 -2.51
N GLN A 111 -4.36 -31.20 -1.72
CA GLN A 111 -4.59 -32.52 -1.10
C GLN A 111 -5.17 -33.54 -2.09
N ILE A 112 -5.87 -33.06 -3.13
CA ILE A 112 -6.45 -33.89 -4.20
C ILE A 112 -5.33 -34.36 -5.14
N ASP A 113 -5.46 -35.54 -5.75
CA ASP A 113 -4.47 -36.05 -6.72
C ASP A 113 -4.33 -35.11 -7.93
N SER A 114 -3.11 -34.99 -8.45
CA SER A 114 -2.78 -34.15 -9.62
C SER A 114 -3.45 -34.55 -10.92
N ARG A 115 -3.84 -35.83 -11.07
CA ARG A 115 -4.41 -36.40 -12.30
C ARG A 115 -5.93 -36.31 -12.36
N ASP A 116 -6.57 -35.93 -11.25
CA ASP A 116 -8.01 -35.78 -11.18
C ASP A 116 -8.46 -34.61 -12.08
N PRO A 117 -9.36 -34.84 -13.06
CA PRO A 117 -9.93 -33.78 -13.89
C PRO A 117 -10.52 -32.62 -13.09
N PHE A 118 -11.16 -32.91 -11.94
CA PHE A 118 -11.77 -31.89 -11.10
C PHE A 118 -10.74 -30.91 -10.55
N ARG A 119 -9.56 -31.39 -10.15
CA ARG A 119 -8.47 -30.54 -9.66
C ARG A 119 -7.97 -29.61 -10.76
N ILE A 120 -7.82 -30.13 -11.99
CA ILE A 120 -7.30 -29.37 -13.13
C ILE A 120 -8.26 -28.23 -13.47
N GLU A 121 -9.55 -28.55 -13.63
CA GLU A 121 -10.59 -27.56 -13.95
C GLU A 121 -10.70 -26.47 -12.87
N MET A 122 -10.83 -26.87 -11.60
CA MET A 122 -10.96 -25.91 -10.50
C MET A 122 -9.71 -25.05 -10.31
N THR A 123 -8.52 -25.62 -10.55
CA THR A 123 -7.26 -24.88 -10.51
C THR A 123 -7.20 -23.84 -11.62
N ASP A 124 -7.59 -24.20 -12.84
CA ASP A 124 -7.60 -23.29 -13.98
C ASP A 124 -8.62 -22.16 -13.78
N MET A 125 -9.83 -22.48 -13.33
CA MET A 125 -10.86 -21.48 -13.00
C MET A 125 -10.39 -20.49 -11.92
N LEU A 126 -9.72 -20.98 -10.88
CA LEU A 126 -9.19 -20.13 -9.81
C LEU A 126 -8.08 -19.20 -10.34
N LEU A 127 -7.16 -19.74 -11.12
CA LEU A 127 -6.04 -19.00 -11.68
C LEU A 127 -6.50 -17.96 -12.70
N GLU A 128 -7.46 -18.30 -13.55
CA GLU A 128 -8.07 -17.40 -14.53
C GLU A 128 -8.76 -16.24 -13.82
N LYS A 129 -9.57 -16.52 -12.79
CA LYS A 129 -10.25 -15.47 -12.02
C LYS A 129 -9.28 -14.53 -11.33
N LEU A 130 -8.27 -15.06 -10.64
CA LEU A 130 -7.26 -14.26 -9.94
C LEU A 130 -6.37 -13.46 -10.89
N TYR A 131 -6.10 -14.01 -12.07
CA TYR A 131 -5.35 -13.32 -13.12
C TYR A 131 -6.17 -12.17 -13.72
N ASN A 132 -7.43 -12.40 -14.09
CA ASN A 132 -8.31 -11.38 -14.68
C ASN A 132 -8.57 -10.22 -13.72
N MET A 133 -8.70 -10.51 -12.41
CA MET A 133 -8.74 -9.46 -11.38
C MET A 133 -7.42 -8.69 -11.21
N GLY A 134 -6.30 -9.21 -11.72
CA GLY A 134 -4.99 -8.58 -11.63
C GLY A 134 -4.25 -8.80 -10.31
N VAL A 135 -4.72 -9.70 -9.45
CA VAL A 135 -4.11 -9.99 -8.15
C VAL A 135 -2.80 -10.78 -8.34
N ILE A 136 -2.77 -11.67 -9.33
CA ILE A 136 -1.62 -12.51 -9.67
C ILE A 136 -1.06 -12.11 -11.04
N PRO A 137 0.27 -12.07 -11.22
CA PRO A 137 0.90 -11.71 -12.49
C PRO A 137 0.87 -12.81 -13.55
N THR A 138 0.85 -14.10 -13.17
CA THR A 138 0.93 -15.24 -14.08
C THR A 138 -0.05 -16.35 -13.69
N ARG A 139 -0.55 -17.08 -14.69
CA ARG A 139 -1.48 -18.22 -14.51
C ARG A 139 -0.78 -19.55 -14.25
N LYS A 140 0.56 -19.60 -14.26
CA LYS A 140 1.30 -20.86 -14.37
C LYS A 140 1.46 -21.63 -13.05
N SER A 141 1.38 -20.96 -11.90
CA SER A 141 1.77 -21.57 -10.62
C SER A 141 0.81 -21.28 -9.48
N LEU A 142 0.36 -22.35 -8.84
CA LEU A 142 -0.46 -22.32 -7.62
C LEU A 142 0.32 -21.82 -6.39
N ALA A 143 1.66 -21.85 -6.43
CA ALA A 143 2.50 -21.37 -5.33
C ALA A 143 2.33 -19.86 -5.08
N LEU A 144 1.99 -19.09 -6.11
CA LEU A 144 1.69 -17.67 -5.98
C LEU A 144 0.39 -17.42 -5.19
N CYS A 145 -0.61 -18.30 -5.36
CA CYS A 145 -1.89 -18.22 -4.65
C CYS A 145 -1.74 -18.53 -3.16
N GLU A 146 -0.82 -19.42 -2.79
CA GLU A 146 -0.52 -19.71 -1.38
C GLU A 146 0.12 -18.52 -0.66
N ARG A 147 0.98 -17.77 -1.35
CA ARG A 147 1.66 -16.58 -0.82
C ARG A 147 0.89 -15.27 -1.09
N LEU A 148 -0.41 -15.36 -1.37
CA LEU A 148 -1.23 -14.20 -1.66
C LEU A 148 -1.22 -13.21 -0.49
N SER A 149 -1.05 -11.93 -0.82
CA SER A 149 -0.97 -10.86 0.19
C SER A 149 -2.05 -9.82 -0.04
N VAL A 150 -2.52 -9.20 1.04
CA VAL A 150 -3.49 -8.08 0.99
C VAL A 150 -3.00 -6.94 0.11
N SER A 151 -1.68 -6.69 0.10
CA SER A 151 -1.05 -5.70 -0.76
C SER A 151 -1.32 -5.92 -2.25
N ALA A 152 -1.56 -7.17 -2.70
CA ALA A 152 -1.91 -7.45 -4.09
C ALA A 152 -3.28 -6.87 -4.46
N PHE A 153 -4.27 -6.96 -3.57
CA PHE A 153 -5.58 -6.32 -3.74
C PHE A 153 -5.48 -4.79 -3.63
N CYS A 154 -4.72 -4.27 -2.66
CA CYS A 154 -4.54 -2.82 -2.52
C CYS A 154 -3.93 -2.18 -3.77
N ARG A 155 -3.03 -2.88 -4.48
CA ARG A 155 -2.46 -2.40 -5.75
C ARG A 155 -3.47 -2.32 -6.90
N ARG A 156 -4.58 -3.04 -6.82
CA ARG A 156 -5.66 -3.04 -7.83
C ARG A 156 -6.79 -2.05 -7.51
N ARG A 157 -6.73 -1.35 -6.37
CA ARG A 157 -7.65 -0.24 -6.08
C ARG A 157 -7.45 0.87 -7.10
N LEU A 158 -8.54 1.51 -7.49
CA LEU A 158 -8.56 2.61 -8.45
C LEU A 158 -7.53 3.69 -8.11
N SER A 159 -7.45 4.10 -6.84
CA SER A 159 -6.47 5.10 -6.37
C SER A 159 -5.01 4.73 -6.68
N THR A 160 -4.64 3.46 -6.51
CA THR A 160 -3.27 3.00 -6.78
C THR A 160 -3.03 2.81 -8.28
N VAL A 161 -4.05 2.37 -9.02
CA VAL A 161 -3.97 2.20 -10.48
C VAL A 161 -3.78 3.56 -11.16
N LEU A 162 -4.44 4.62 -10.70
CA LEU A 162 -4.26 5.97 -11.25
C LEU A 162 -2.84 6.51 -11.10
N VAL A 163 -2.22 6.31 -9.93
CA VAL A 163 -0.83 6.71 -9.70
C VAL A 163 0.12 5.90 -10.58
N LYS A 164 -0.19 4.62 -10.82
CA LYS A 164 0.58 3.76 -11.74
C LYS A 164 0.44 4.23 -13.19
N LEU A 165 -0.76 4.65 -13.61
CA LEU A 165 -1.06 5.19 -14.94
C LEU A 165 -0.69 6.67 -15.12
N LYS A 166 -0.10 7.31 -14.10
CA LYS A 166 0.34 8.72 -14.13
C LYS A 166 -0.77 9.76 -14.27
N PHE A 167 -2.00 9.43 -13.84
CA PHE A 167 -3.09 10.40 -13.70
C PHE A 167 -2.86 11.35 -12.50
N ALA A 168 -2.15 10.88 -11.49
CA ALA A 168 -1.79 11.66 -10.30
C ALA A 168 -0.37 11.30 -9.85
N GLU A 169 0.34 12.25 -9.23
CA GLU A 169 1.69 12.02 -8.70
C GLU A 169 1.65 11.31 -7.33
N HIS A 170 0.62 11.63 -6.53
CA HIS A 170 0.47 11.13 -5.17
C HIS A 170 -0.85 10.37 -4.96
N LEU A 171 -0.81 9.36 -4.09
CA LEU A 171 -2.01 8.58 -3.72
C LEU A 171 -3.11 9.43 -3.10
N LYS A 172 -2.74 10.45 -2.32
CA LYS A 172 -3.71 11.36 -1.69
C LYS A 172 -4.47 12.18 -2.74
N GLU A 173 -3.77 12.66 -3.76
CA GLU A 173 -4.36 13.41 -4.87
C GLU A 173 -5.27 12.51 -5.72
N ALA A 174 -4.82 11.29 -6.01
CA ALA A 174 -5.64 10.30 -6.71
C ALA A 174 -6.97 10.05 -5.98
N VAL A 175 -6.94 9.90 -4.65
CA VAL A 175 -8.15 9.74 -3.85
C VAL A 175 -9.05 10.97 -3.94
N THR A 176 -8.50 12.18 -3.83
CA THR A 176 -9.31 13.40 -3.96
C THR A 176 -9.96 13.55 -5.34
N TYR A 177 -9.26 13.16 -6.43
CA TYR A 177 -9.83 13.21 -7.78
C TYR A 177 -10.97 12.22 -7.98
N ILE A 178 -10.86 11.02 -7.38
CA ILE A 178 -11.93 10.03 -7.40
C ILE A 178 -13.13 10.52 -6.59
N GLU A 179 -12.91 10.98 -5.35
CA GLU A 179 -13.99 11.45 -4.46
C GLU A 179 -14.75 12.64 -5.04
N GLN A 180 -14.06 13.51 -5.79
CA GLN A 180 -14.67 14.62 -6.54
C GLN A 180 -15.42 14.19 -7.81
N GLY A 181 -15.27 12.93 -8.25
CA GLY A 181 -15.94 12.41 -9.44
C GLY A 181 -15.29 12.80 -10.77
N HIS A 182 -13.99 13.09 -10.79
CA HIS A 182 -13.29 13.47 -12.03
C HIS A 182 -12.90 12.28 -12.92
N ILE A 183 -13.12 11.06 -12.45
CA ILE A 183 -12.61 9.83 -13.06
C ILE A 183 -13.77 8.90 -13.40
N ARG A 184 -13.70 8.30 -14.59
CA ARG A 184 -14.62 7.26 -15.04
C ARG A 184 -13.87 5.99 -15.43
N VAL A 185 -14.57 4.87 -15.33
CA VAL A 185 -14.09 3.57 -15.81
C VAL A 185 -15.09 3.11 -16.86
N GLY A 186 -14.69 3.16 -18.13
CA GLY A 186 -15.63 3.01 -19.24
C GLY A 186 -16.64 4.18 -19.26
N PRO A 187 -17.96 3.91 -19.36
CA PRO A 187 -18.97 4.97 -19.40
C PRO A 187 -19.33 5.53 -18.03
N GLU A 188 -19.08 4.80 -16.94
CA GLU A 188 -19.58 5.15 -15.60
C GLU A 188 -18.54 5.96 -14.80
N THR A 189 -19.01 7.03 -14.17
CA THR A 189 -18.22 7.84 -13.24
C THR A 189 -18.10 7.12 -11.90
N VAL A 190 -16.86 6.94 -11.40
CA VAL A 190 -16.60 6.22 -10.15
C VAL A 190 -16.20 7.21 -9.07
N THR A 191 -16.91 7.19 -7.94
CA THR A 191 -16.65 8.06 -6.78
C THR A 191 -15.97 7.34 -5.62
N ASP A 192 -15.92 6.01 -5.63
CA ASP A 192 -15.30 5.21 -4.57
C ASP A 192 -13.82 4.88 -4.89
N PRO A 193 -12.84 5.34 -4.07
CA PRO A 193 -11.44 4.97 -4.23
C PRO A 193 -11.14 3.49 -3.97
N ALA A 194 -12.04 2.76 -3.30
CA ALA A 194 -11.93 1.33 -3.04
C ALA A 194 -12.33 0.46 -4.24
N PHE A 195 -12.87 1.04 -5.31
CA PHE A 195 -13.24 0.32 -6.52
C PHE A 195 -12.04 -0.49 -7.05
N LEU A 196 -12.25 -1.79 -7.28
CA LEU A 196 -11.20 -2.72 -7.71
C LEU A 196 -11.22 -2.83 -9.23
N VAL A 197 -10.16 -2.32 -9.87
CA VAL A 197 -10.03 -2.30 -11.32
C VAL A 197 -9.45 -3.63 -11.79
N THR A 198 -10.21 -4.37 -12.61
CA THR A 198 -9.74 -5.61 -13.26
C THR A 198 -8.73 -5.28 -14.37
N ARG A 199 -7.99 -6.28 -14.87
CA ARG A 199 -7.00 -6.03 -15.94
C ARG A 199 -7.64 -5.43 -17.19
N ASN A 200 -8.78 -5.97 -17.59
CA ASN A 200 -9.48 -5.54 -18.80
C ASN A 200 -10.08 -4.13 -18.63
N MET A 201 -10.47 -3.77 -17.41
CA MET A 201 -11.02 -2.44 -17.10
C MET A 201 -9.94 -1.34 -16.99
N GLU A 202 -8.66 -1.72 -16.81
CA GLU A 202 -7.54 -0.78 -16.62
C GLU A 202 -7.37 0.16 -17.83
N ASP A 203 -7.62 -0.35 -19.05
CA ASP A 203 -7.48 0.42 -20.29
C ASP A 203 -8.61 1.45 -20.49
N PHE A 204 -9.75 1.26 -19.82
CA PHE A 204 -10.92 2.15 -19.94
C PHE A 204 -10.95 3.24 -18.84
N VAL A 205 -9.91 3.33 -18.01
CA VAL A 205 -9.81 4.37 -16.98
C VAL A 205 -9.45 5.69 -17.65
N THR A 206 -10.36 6.66 -17.62
CA THR A 206 -10.17 7.98 -18.24
C THR A 206 -10.75 9.11 -17.38
N TRP A 207 -10.38 10.35 -17.70
CA TRP A 207 -11.05 11.51 -17.13
C TRP A 207 -12.49 11.60 -17.62
N VAL A 208 -13.38 12.10 -16.76
CA VAL A 208 -14.72 12.51 -17.17
C VAL A 208 -14.62 13.67 -18.15
N ASP A 209 -15.50 13.69 -19.17
CA ASP A 209 -15.42 14.69 -20.25
C ASP A 209 -15.61 16.12 -19.75
N SER A 210 -16.54 16.33 -18.81
CA SER A 210 -16.79 17.62 -18.15
C SER A 210 -15.75 18.00 -17.08
N SER A 211 -14.70 17.18 -16.89
CA SER A 211 -13.70 17.43 -15.85
C SER A 211 -12.83 18.65 -16.17
N LYS A 212 -12.72 19.57 -15.21
CA LYS A 212 -11.79 20.72 -15.28
C LYS A 212 -10.33 20.26 -15.40
N ILE A 213 -9.99 19.11 -14.82
CA ILE A 213 -8.64 18.55 -14.91
C ILE A 213 -8.34 18.14 -16.35
N LYS A 214 -9.30 17.49 -17.03
CA LYS A 214 -9.17 17.11 -18.45
C LYS A 214 -8.95 18.35 -19.32
N ARG A 215 -9.76 19.39 -19.12
CA ARG A 215 -9.63 20.67 -19.83
C ARG A 215 -8.23 21.26 -19.66
N LYS A 216 -7.74 21.36 -18.42
CA LYS A 216 -6.40 21.89 -18.12
C LYS A 216 -5.27 21.07 -18.74
N VAL A 217 -5.42 19.74 -18.79
CA VAL A 217 -4.44 18.85 -19.44
C VAL A 217 -4.45 19.02 -20.95
N LEU A 218 -5.62 19.18 -21.58
CA LEU A 218 -5.74 19.44 -23.02
C LEU A 218 -5.21 20.82 -23.40
N GLU A 219 -5.51 21.84 -22.59
CA GLU A 219 -5.00 23.21 -22.73
C GLU A 219 -3.46 23.24 -22.66
N TYR A 220 -2.88 22.57 -21.67
CA TYR A 220 -1.42 22.45 -21.54
C TYR A 220 -0.77 21.77 -22.76
N ASN A 221 -1.48 20.83 -23.39
CA ASN A 221 -1.02 20.15 -24.59
C ASN A 221 -1.38 20.87 -25.89
N GLU A 222 -1.99 22.06 -25.82
CA GLU A 222 -2.46 22.84 -26.98
C GLU A 222 -3.44 22.06 -27.89
N ARG A 223 -4.21 21.13 -27.30
CA ARG A 223 -5.22 20.30 -27.98
C ARG A 223 -6.64 20.56 -27.47
N LEU A 224 -6.84 21.69 -26.82
CA LEU A 224 -8.15 22.07 -26.35
C LEU A 224 -9.02 22.49 -27.54
N ASP A 225 -10.10 21.76 -27.77
CA ASP A 225 -11.15 22.14 -28.70
C ASP A 225 -12.27 22.81 -27.88
N ASP A 226 -12.60 24.06 -28.23
CA ASP A 226 -13.62 24.85 -27.55
C ASP A 226 -15.03 24.30 -27.77
N TYR A 227 -15.26 23.55 -28.85
CA TYR A 227 -16.57 22.92 -29.13
C TYR A 227 -16.92 21.86 -28.08
N ASP A 228 -15.96 20.99 -27.74
CA ASP A 228 -16.13 19.93 -26.73
C ASP A 228 -16.19 20.48 -25.30
N ALA A 229 -15.75 21.72 -25.07
CA ALA A 229 -15.70 22.34 -23.75
C ALA A 229 -17.03 23.00 -23.31
N MET A 230 -17.97 23.20 -24.24
CA MET A 230 -19.25 23.88 -23.99
C MET A 230 -20.42 22.95 -23.62
N ASN A 231 -20.25 21.63 -23.74
CA ASN A 231 -21.23 20.61 -23.33
C ASN A 231 -20.84 19.95 -21.98
#